data_AF-B0MIM4-F1
#
_entry.id   AF-B0MIM4-F1
#
_cell.length_a   1.000
_cell.length_b   1.000
_cell.length_c   1.000
_cell.angle_alpha   90.00
_cell.angle_beta   90.00
_cell.angle_gamma   90.00
#
_symmetry.space_group_name_H-M   'P 1'
#
loop_
_entity.id
_entity.type
_entity.pdbx_description
1 polymer ?
#
loop_
_entity_poly.entity_id
_entity_poly.type
_entity_poly.pdbx_seq_one_letter_code
_entity_poly.pdbx_strand_id
1 'polypeptide(L)'
;MDVSHANVSITLVGSNTLSCGITGYGALVKDGMDNTELIIQCEHAGEKGHQCTEEFCGSLEAEGTVTHATAIGNITKNREIEDESGFSNLTIKGGIIRAKAGEHNCAIGATCASFIKSGKYTKNICINGGIVTAEGGDYCAGIGGGGGVPVDGIYITGGTVYAYGGKNAPGIGSGGSVDPSLSSYFQISNVIISGGNTLVRAVGHKDSDMPGIGCGKSDLGVTGEVRNVVAVPDTGYQGYIQDGISETEYNFTDESPFQENQDIKVDRYFTVVYFGPFRDENKINSDTKEQLGANHIISKTGGEGFTGEQLRELAKTNGKDKDGNPFNLDDFILTNQDQINAINEAKKNGKIGDYPLTIATENNTQVTITVSLRGNGTDAAKPDGGTETGMVGANDVEKETGGKAFEEEEIKELCGIKGKDKDGNNFKLEDFKIDEEQLKAINEAKTSKNTGKFPLTYETPGGGKVTVEVLLTGTVEISFDTNGGSRPPEMQSTDSGKKVVRPEDPVREGYVFEGWYYTDKDGNETEWNFEDPVYENITLKAKWKEVPRTEDTEQTMSTTETKTESVKPSTTEKTIPDWEYSKRMKSEQTVTRTAKTGDETKVLYLFMIFGVSLTGAGLIYKKMK
;
A
#
# COMPACT_ATOMS: atom_id res chain seq x y z
N MET A 1 14.00 36.11 36.45
CA MET A 1 15.43 35.82 36.78
C MET A 1 16.24 36.06 35.52
N ASP A 2 17.54 35.77 35.45
CA ASP A 2 18.24 35.85 34.16
C ASP A 2 17.68 34.74 33.24
N VAL A 3 16.76 35.11 32.34
CA VAL A 3 16.09 34.19 31.42
C VAL A 3 16.96 33.95 30.19
N SER A 4 17.03 32.69 29.77
CA SER A 4 17.80 32.26 28.60
C SER A 4 17.06 32.55 27.31
N HIS A 5 17.21 33.77 26.79
CA HIS A 5 16.77 34.19 25.44
C HIS A 5 17.68 33.60 24.35
N ALA A 6 17.85 32.28 24.33
CA ALA A 6 18.68 31.54 23.39
C ALA A 6 17.94 30.32 22.86
N ASN A 7 18.22 29.93 21.61
CA ASN A 7 17.75 28.66 21.07
C ASN A 7 18.48 27.52 21.77
N VAL A 8 17.73 26.60 22.39
CA VAL A 8 18.26 25.46 23.15
C VAL A 8 17.79 24.16 22.52
N SER A 9 18.71 23.21 22.32
CA SER A 9 18.38 21.86 21.86
C SER A 9 18.91 20.84 22.85
N ILE A 10 18.03 19.97 23.36
CA ILE A 10 18.33 18.94 24.35
C ILE A 10 18.18 17.58 23.66
N THR A 11 19.31 16.91 23.41
CA THR A 11 19.32 15.50 23.00
C THR A 11 19.27 14.62 24.25
N LEU A 12 18.23 13.79 24.35
CA LEU A 12 18.03 12.82 25.42
C LEU A 12 18.86 11.57 25.14
N VAL A 13 19.78 11.27 26.05
CA VAL A 13 20.67 10.09 26.03
C VAL A 13 20.44 9.32 27.32
N GLY A 14 20.14 8.02 27.25
CA GLY A 14 19.81 7.21 28.43
C GLY A 14 18.63 7.76 29.24
N SER A 15 18.57 7.45 30.54
CA SER A 15 17.48 7.91 31.42
C SER A 15 17.85 9.19 32.19
N ASN A 16 16.98 10.21 32.12
CA ASN A 16 17.21 11.53 32.72
C ASN A 16 15.99 11.95 33.56
N THR A 17 16.23 12.50 34.75
CA THR A 17 15.18 13.05 35.63
C THR A 17 15.53 14.49 36.02
N LEU A 18 14.59 15.41 35.82
CA LEU A 18 14.61 16.79 36.31
C LEU A 18 13.41 16.98 37.25
N SER A 19 13.62 17.47 38.47
CA SER A 19 12.52 17.71 39.40
C SER A 19 12.63 19.01 40.17
N CYS A 20 11.48 19.64 40.44
CA CYS A 20 11.37 20.94 41.07
C CYS A 20 10.51 20.89 42.33
N GLY A 21 11.17 20.85 43.50
CA GLY A 21 10.56 20.96 44.83
C GLY A 21 10.45 22.38 45.36
N ILE A 22 10.40 23.40 44.49
CA ILE A 22 10.30 24.82 44.87
C ILE A 22 9.04 25.43 44.28
N THR A 23 8.18 25.98 45.14
CA THR A 23 6.91 26.62 44.75
C THR A 23 7.14 27.80 43.81
N GLY A 24 6.46 27.79 42.67
CA GLY A 24 6.51 28.86 41.66
C GLY A 24 7.71 28.81 40.71
N TYR A 25 8.46 27.71 40.70
CA TYR A 25 9.57 27.40 39.79
C TYR A 25 9.18 26.26 38.82
N GLY A 26 10.13 25.67 38.09
CA GLY A 26 9.86 24.50 37.24
C GLY A 26 11.09 23.62 37.02
N ALA A 27 10.88 22.40 36.51
CA ALA A 27 11.93 21.39 36.32
C ALA A 27 12.74 21.64 35.03
N LEU A 28 12.08 21.90 33.90
CA LEU A 28 12.66 22.37 32.66
C LEU A 28 11.99 23.68 32.25
N VAL A 29 12.72 24.79 32.35
CA VAL A 29 12.14 26.14 32.23
C VAL A 29 12.47 26.76 30.87
N LYS A 30 11.44 27.26 30.20
CA LYS A 30 11.55 28.36 29.23
C LYS A 30 10.48 29.40 29.58
N ASP A 31 10.96 30.61 29.84
CA ASP A 31 10.15 31.77 30.18
C ASP A 31 10.04 32.71 28.97
N GLY A 32 8.93 33.42 28.86
CA GLY A 32 8.69 34.42 27.82
C GLY A 32 8.14 33.85 26.50
N MET A 33 7.54 34.74 25.70
CA MET A 33 6.99 34.46 24.37
C MET A 33 7.85 35.06 23.24
N ASP A 34 9.17 34.96 23.38
CA ASP A 34 10.12 35.41 22.36
C ASP A 34 10.21 34.41 21.18
N ASN A 35 10.95 34.80 20.14
CA ASN A 35 11.19 33.97 18.96
C ASN A 35 12.25 32.86 19.18
N THR A 36 12.63 32.54 20.43
CA THR A 36 13.62 31.48 20.69
C THR A 36 12.95 30.12 20.87
N GLU A 37 13.60 29.08 20.38
CA GLU A 37 13.08 27.71 20.36
C GLU A 37 13.69 26.84 21.47
N LEU A 38 12.87 26.03 22.13
CA LEU A 38 13.31 24.89 22.95
C LEU A 38 13.03 23.59 22.19
N ILE A 39 14.07 22.90 21.75
CA ILE A 39 13.98 21.58 21.10
C ILE A 39 14.28 20.49 22.13
N ILE A 40 13.45 19.44 22.17
CA ILE A 40 13.73 18.20 22.89
C ILE A 40 13.67 17.04 21.89
N GLN A 41 14.68 16.17 21.89
CA GLN A 41 14.83 15.13 20.86
C GLN A 41 15.59 13.90 21.40
N CYS A 42 15.38 12.71 20.82
CA CYS A 42 16.26 11.56 21.06
C CYS A 42 17.51 11.61 20.17
N GLU A 43 18.46 10.71 20.44
CA GLU A 43 19.66 10.48 19.62
C GLU A 43 19.36 10.19 18.14
N HIS A 44 18.20 9.60 17.86
CA HIS A 44 17.75 9.15 16.52
C HIS A 44 16.73 10.11 15.85
N ALA A 45 16.53 11.31 16.40
CA ALA A 45 15.51 12.22 15.90
C ALA A 45 15.82 12.73 14.48
N GLY A 46 14.90 12.48 13.55
CA GLY A 46 15.08 12.79 12.13
C GLY A 46 15.60 11.62 11.28
N GLU A 47 15.91 10.47 11.88
CA GLU A 47 16.16 9.25 11.12
C GLU A 47 14.88 8.77 10.41
N LYS A 48 15.00 8.40 9.13
CA LYS A 48 13.83 8.07 8.30
C LYS A 48 13.17 6.77 8.79
N GLY A 49 11.93 6.89 9.27
CA GLY A 49 11.14 5.76 9.76
C GLY A 49 11.43 5.39 11.22
N HIS A 50 12.25 6.15 11.94
CA HIS A 50 12.48 5.94 13.36
C HIS A 50 11.19 6.17 14.17
N GLN A 51 10.89 5.23 15.08
CA GLN A 51 9.85 5.34 16.09
C GLN A 51 10.49 5.14 17.46
N CYS A 52 10.18 6.00 18.43
CA CYS A 52 10.83 5.97 19.74
C CYS A 52 10.26 4.84 20.62
N THR A 53 11.14 4.06 21.23
CA THR A 53 10.78 3.02 22.23
C THR A 53 11.64 3.21 23.49
N GLU A 54 11.23 2.64 24.63
CA GLU A 54 12.02 2.70 25.86
C GLU A 54 13.34 1.91 25.81
N GLU A 55 13.54 1.07 24.78
CA GLU A 55 14.78 0.31 24.54
C GLU A 55 15.80 1.12 23.71
N PHE A 56 15.33 1.89 22.72
CA PHE A 56 16.18 2.56 21.71
C PHE A 56 16.20 4.09 21.80
N CYS A 57 15.62 4.71 22.82
CA CYS A 57 15.61 6.17 22.97
C CYS A 57 15.86 6.63 24.40
N GLY A 58 16.64 7.70 24.52
CA GLY A 58 16.75 8.44 25.77
C GLY A 58 15.41 9.01 26.24
N SER A 59 15.26 9.08 27.55
CA SER A 59 14.05 9.55 28.24
C SER A 59 14.30 10.82 29.05
N LEU A 60 13.22 11.53 29.35
CA LEU A 60 13.17 12.66 30.27
C LEU A 60 11.93 12.57 31.16
N GLU A 61 12.13 12.36 32.45
CA GLU A 61 11.13 12.58 33.48
C GLU A 61 11.27 14.02 34.01
N ALA A 62 10.21 14.82 33.91
CA ALA A 62 10.18 16.21 34.34
C ALA A 62 9.04 16.41 35.34
N GLU A 63 9.34 16.55 36.63
CA GLU A 63 8.33 16.57 37.70
C GLU A 63 8.33 17.87 38.53
N GLY A 64 7.18 18.52 38.66
CA GLY A 64 6.92 19.50 39.71
C GLY A 64 6.40 18.78 40.97
N THR A 65 7.15 18.80 42.07
CA THR A 65 6.81 18.01 43.27
C THR A 65 6.06 18.80 44.36
N VAL A 66 5.73 20.07 44.09
CA VAL A 66 5.05 20.99 45.01
C VAL A 66 4.07 21.91 44.27
N THR A 67 3.13 22.53 44.99
CA THR A 67 2.19 23.53 44.43
C THR A 67 2.90 24.59 43.58
N HIS A 68 2.31 24.95 42.45
CA HIS A 68 2.87 25.90 41.47
C HIS A 68 4.26 25.53 40.91
N ALA A 69 4.66 24.26 40.89
CA ALA A 69 5.84 23.80 40.15
C ALA A 69 5.47 23.36 38.71
N THR A 70 6.08 23.96 37.69
CA THR A 70 5.91 23.57 36.28
C THR A 70 6.80 22.38 35.93
N ALA A 71 6.35 21.42 35.12
CA ALA A 71 7.25 20.38 34.60
C ALA A 71 8.11 20.91 33.44
N ILE A 72 7.51 21.23 32.30
CA ILE A 72 8.15 21.83 31.12
C ILE A 72 7.41 23.12 30.76
N GLY A 73 7.99 24.29 31.00
CA GLY A 73 7.29 25.54 30.68
C GLY A 73 7.76 26.80 31.40
N ASN A 74 6.85 27.78 31.44
CA ASN A 74 7.05 29.07 32.13
C ASN A 74 6.85 28.90 33.65
N ILE A 75 7.59 29.65 34.48
CA ILE A 75 7.47 29.57 35.94
C ILE A 75 6.54 30.62 36.54
N THR A 76 5.75 30.22 37.54
CA THR A 76 4.76 31.09 38.21
C THR A 76 5.38 32.35 38.80
N LYS A 77 6.66 32.31 39.21
CA LYS A 77 7.40 33.46 39.73
C LYS A 77 7.60 34.58 38.71
N ASN A 78 7.72 34.26 37.42
CA ASN A 78 8.01 35.22 36.36
C ASN A 78 6.75 35.68 35.60
N ARG A 79 5.56 35.13 35.92
CA ARG A 79 4.28 35.42 35.25
C ARG A 79 3.77 36.88 35.30
N GLU A 80 4.39 37.74 36.11
CA GLU A 80 4.05 39.17 36.23
C GLU A 80 5.12 40.07 35.57
N ILE A 81 6.18 39.49 35.00
CA ILE A 81 7.24 40.18 34.26
C ILE A 81 6.91 40.02 32.78
N GLU A 82 6.74 41.13 32.05
CA GLU A 82 6.15 41.08 30.70
C GLU A 82 6.97 40.22 29.72
N ASP A 83 8.29 40.39 29.68
CA ASP A 83 9.17 39.67 28.75
C ASP A 83 9.54 38.24 29.22
N GLU A 84 9.27 37.89 30.48
CA GLU A 84 9.55 36.57 31.08
C GLU A 84 8.26 35.74 31.34
N SER A 85 7.11 36.15 30.79
CA SER A 85 5.80 35.50 31.02
C SER A 85 5.24 34.87 29.74
N GLY A 86 4.43 33.81 29.91
CA GLY A 86 3.92 33.01 28.81
C GLY A 86 4.96 31.99 28.32
N PHE A 87 4.54 31.15 27.38
CA PHE A 87 5.37 30.04 26.88
C PHE A 87 5.14 29.87 25.38
N SER A 88 6.23 29.82 24.60
CA SER A 88 6.13 29.49 23.19
C SER A 88 7.32 28.76 22.59
N ASN A 89 7.09 28.14 21.43
CA ASN A 89 8.10 27.53 20.57
C ASN A 89 8.85 26.37 21.25
N LEU A 90 8.08 25.39 21.74
CA LEU A 90 8.59 24.08 22.14
C LEU A 90 8.44 23.12 20.96
N THR A 91 9.52 22.42 20.58
CA THR A 91 9.51 21.40 19.54
C THR A 91 10.03 20.07 20.07
N ILE A 92 9.14 19.10 20.27
CA ILE A 92 9.49 17.72 20.62
C ILE A 92 9.65 16.90 19.33
N LYS A 93 10.84 16.37 19.08
CA LYS A 93 11.17 15.59 17.87
C LYS A 93 11.33 14.09 18.12
N GLY A 94 11.41 13.67 19.38
CA GLY A 94 11.65 12.27 19.76
C GLY A 94 12.03 12.12 21.22
N GLY A 95 12.16 10.87 21.67
CA GLY A 95 12.45 10.50 23.06
C GLY A 95 11.22 10.06 23.84
N ILE A 96 11.44 9.60 25.07
CA ILE A 96 10.39 9.16 26.00
C ILE A 96 10.23 10.22 27.09
N ILE A 97 9.24 11.09 26.97
CA ILE A 97 9.08 12.27 27.82
C ILE A 97 7.88 12.06 28.76
N ARG A 98 8.11 12.18 30.07
CA ARG A 98 7.10 12.07 31.12
C ARG A 98 7.09 13.37 31.92
N ALA A 99 6.20 14.29 31.55
CA ALA A 99 6.04 15.59 32.18
C ALA A 99 4.85 15.57 33.15
N LYS A 100 5.09 15.93 34.41
CA LYS A 100 4.07 15.89 35.47
C LYS A 100 4.13 17.14 36.33
N ALA A 101 3.05 17.92 36.32
CA ALA A 101 2.98 19.17 37.06
C ALA A 101 2.88 18.95 38.57
N GLY A 102 3.26 19.99 39.31
CA GLY A 102 2.83 20.14 40.70
C GLY A 102 1.34 20.45 40.81
N GLU A 103 0.80 20.31 42.03
CA GLU A 103 -0.62 20.35 42.42
C GLU A 103 -1.54 21.32 41.65
N HIS A 104 -1.04 22.48 41.19
CA HIS A 104 -1.81 23.53 40.53
C HIS A 104 -0.98 24.15 39.39
N ASN A 105 -0.47 23.34 38.45
CA ASN A 105 0.23 23.86 37.26
C ASN A 105 0.00 23.00 36.01
N CYS A 106 0.35 23.50 34.83
CA CYS A 106 0.33 22.71 33.60
C CYS A 106 1.59 21.85 33.46
N ALA A 107 1.50 20.68 32.82
CA ALA A 107 2.66 19.81 32.62
C ALA A 107 3.58 20.36 31.53
N ILE A 108 2.99 20.71 30.37
CA ILE A 108 3.68 21.31 29.23
C ILE A 108 2.95 22.59 28.83
N GLY A 109 3.46 23.78 29.20
CA GLY A 109 2.71 25.03 28.95
C GLY A 109 3.13 26.31 29.69
N ALA A 110 2.29 27.35 29.53
CA ALA A 110 2.38 28.59 30.29
C ALA A 110 1.64 28.47 31.63
N THR A 111 2.35 28.84 32.71
CA THR A 111 1.85 28.76 34.09
C THR A 111 0.55 29.53 34.32
N CYS A 112 -0.27 29.00 35.22
CA CYS A 112 -1.61 29.45 35.53
C CYS A 112 -1.64 30.95 35.95
N ALA A 113 -2.71 31.65 35.55
CA ALA A 113 -2.89 33.10 35.66
C ALA A 113 -1.92 34.02 34.88
N SER A 114 -1.07 33.51 33.97
CA SER A 114 -0.21 34.37 33.13
C SER A 114 -1.00 35.44 32.35
N PHE A 115 -2.05 35.05 31.62
CA PHE A 115 -2.81 35.99 30.79
C PHE A 115 -3.48 37.10 31.62
N ILE A 116 -3.98 36.76 32.81
CA ILE A 116 -4.60 37.69 33.77
C ILE A 116 -3.58 38.73 34.29
N LYS A 117 -2.28 38.41 34.26
CA LYS A 117 -1.20 39.21 34.86
C LYS A 117 -0.35 39.99 33.86
N SER A 118 -0.15 39.45 32.67
CA SER A 118 0.79 39.98 31.66
C SER A 118 0.23 39.98 30.23
N GLY A 119 -0.99 39.46 30.02
CA GLY A 119 -1.57 39.22 28.70
C GLY A 119 -0.87 38.11 27.89
N LYS A 120 0.08 37.38 28.48
CA LYS A 120 0.84 36.31 27.82
C LYS A 120 0.13 34.95 27.97
N TYR A 121 0.35 34.05 27.02
CA TYR A 121 -0.43 32.84 26.79
C TYR A 121 0.47 31.65 26.38
N THR A 122 -0.11 30.48 26.08
CA THR A 122 0.63 29.35 25.48
C THR A 122 0.52 29.40 23.96
N LYS A 123 1.65 29.28 23.26
CA LYS A 123 1.69 29.33 21.78
C LYS A 123 2.69 28.35 21.17
N ASN A 124 2.43 27.84 19.97
CA ASN A 124 3.38 27.03 19.19
C ASN A 124 4.05 25.88 20.01
N ILE A 125 3.25 24.94 20.52
CA ILE A 125 3.78 23.65 21.00
C ILE A 125 3.73 22.66 19.83
N CYS A 126 4.89 22.20 19.37
CA CYS A 126 5.05 21.24 18.28
C CYS A 126 5.51 19.88 18.85
N ILE A 127 4.81 18.81 18.48
CA ILE A 127 5.20 17.42 18.79
C ILE A 127 5.22 16.63 17.49
N ASN A 128 6.41 16.36 16.99
CA ASN A 128 6.67 15.73 15.69
C ASN A 128 7.08 14.25 15.81
N GLY A 129 7.31 13.75 17.04
CA GLY A 129 7.73 12.39 17.33
C GLY A 129 7.95 12.15 18.82
N GLY A 130 8.27 10.90 19.19
CA GLY A 130 8.47 10.49 20.59
C GLY A 130 7.25 9.81 21.21
N ILE A 131 7.41 9.45 22.48
CA ILE A 131 6.29 9.08 23.37
C ILE A 131 6.24 10.14 24.47
N VAL A 132 5.16 10.92 24.51
CA VAL A 132 4.98 12.04 25.44
C VAL A 132 3.81 11.74 26.37
N THR A 133 4.05 11.71 27.68
CA THR A 133 3.03 11.73 28.72
C THR A 133 3.05 13.08 29.42
N ALA A 134 1.88 13.70 29.60
CA ALA A 134 1.71 15.02 30.19
C ALA A 134 0.55 15.04 31.20
N GLU A 135 0.85 15.22 32.48
CA GLU A 135 -0.12 15.21 33.60
C GLU A 135 -0.23 16.60 34.23
N GLY A 136 -1.38 17.26 34.06
CA GLY A 136 -1.68 18.59 34.64
C GLY A 136 -2.23 18.52 36.06
N GLY A 137 -1.93 19.55 36.86
CA GLY A 137 -2.50 19.76 38.19
C GLY A 137 -3.83 20.52 38.15
N ASP A 138 -4.42 20.77 39.32
CA ASP A 138 -5.69 21.48 39.48
C ASP A 138 -5.72 22.81 38.69
N TYR A 139 -6.84 23.02 38.00
CA TYR A 139 -7.16 24.12 37.11
C TYR A 139 -6.27 24.28 35.88
N CYS A 140 -5.33 23.37 35.59
CA CYS A 140 -4.29 23.56 34.58
C CYS A 140 -4.10 22.30 33.69
N ALA A 141 -3.94 22.50 32.36
CA ALA A 141 -3.99 21.39 31.40
C ALA A 141 -2.73 20.51 31.40
N GLY A 142 -2.84 19.28 30.88
CA GLY A 142 -1.69 18.43 30.61
C GLY A 142 -0.74 19.08 29.59
N ILE A 143 -1.27 19.43 28.42
CA ILE A 143 -0.58 20.20 27.39
C ILE A 143 -1.41 21.45 27.04
N GLY A 144 -0.84 22.64 27.19
CA GLY A 144 -1.49 23.90 26.81
C GLY A 144 -1.41 24.97 27.88
N GLY A 145 -2.55 25.44 28.37
CA GLY A 145 -2.65 26.57 29.28
C GLY A 145 -2.86 26.15 30.73
N GLY A 146 -2.21 26.87 31.65
CA GLY A 146 -2.66 26.93 33.03
C GLY A 146 -4.02 27.62 33.18
N GLY A 147 -4.56 27.62 34.40
CA GLY A 147 -5.88 28.19 34.69
C GLY A 147 -5.98 29.67 34.33
N GLY A 148 -6.94 30.02 33.47
CA GLY A 148 -7.08 31.38 32.94
C GLY A 148 -5.95 31.80 32.00
N VAL A 149 -5.47 30.90 31.14
CA VAL A 149 -4.39 31.16 30.17
C VAL A 149 -4.75 30.58 28.78
N PRO A 150 -5.01 31.42 27.76
CA PRO A 150 -5.35 30.96 26.42
C PRO A 150 -4.29 30.08 25.76
N VAL A 151 -4.70 29.37 24.71
CA VAL A 151 -3.84 28.55 23.85
C VAL A 151 -4.02 28.93 22.38
N ASP A 152 -2.91 29.13 21.67
CA ASP A 152 -2.88 29.38 20.22
C ASP A 152 -1.74 28.58 19.56
N GLY A 153 -2.06 27.39 19.03
CA GLY A 153 -1.09 26.53 18.36
C GLY A 153 -0.58 25.39 19.24
N ILE A 154 -1.23 24.24 19.15
CA ILE A 154 -0.68 22.93 19.53
C ILE A 154 -0.73 22.06 18.26
N TYR A 155 0.43 21.62 17.80
CA TYR A 155 0.62 20.92 16.52
C TYR A 155 1.24 19.56 16.79
N ILE A 156 0.46 18.49 16.70
CA ILE A 156 0.93 17.12 16.94
C ILE A 156 0.96 16.37 15.61
N THR A 157 2.13 16.27 15.00
CA THR A 157 2.32 15.76 13.63
C THR A 157 2.99 14.37 13.58
N GLY A 158 3.25 13.75 14.73
CA GLY A 158 3.91 12.45 14.79
C GLY A 158 4.13 11.96 16.23
N GLY A 159 4.26 10.63 16.38
CA GLY A 159 4.51 9.99 17.68
C GLY A 159 3.25 9.73 18.49
N THR A 160 3.44 9.42 19.77
CA THR A 160 2.38 8.98 20.69
C THR A 160 2.26 9.96 21.86
N VAL A 161 1.11 10.60 22.01
CA VAL A 161 0.85 11.62 23.05
C VAL A 161 -0.26 11.15 23.98
N TYR A 162 0.00 11.19 25.28
CA TYR A 162 -0.93 10.93 26.37
C TYR A 162 -1.05 12.19 27.22
N ALA A 163 -2.22 12.81 27.27
CA ALA A 163 -2.41 14.10 27.94
C ALA A 163 -3.60 14.04 28.91
N TYR A 164 -3.32 14.33 30.19
CA TYR A 164 -4.28 14.21 31.29
C TYR A 164 -4.47 15.58 31.97
N GLY A 165 -5.72 16.03 32.07
CA GLY A 165 -6.08 17.29 32.71
C GLY A 165 -6.32 17.11 34.20
N GLY A 166 -5.87 18.09 35.01
CA GLY A 166 -6.28 18.20 36.40
C GLY A 166 -7.70 18.76 36.56
N LYS A 167 -8.18 18.90 37.79
CA LYS A 167 -9.53 19.39 38.11
C LYS A 167 -9.88 20.67 37.36
N ASN A 168 -11.07 20.76 36.77
CA ASN A 168 -11.50 21.90 35.94
C ASN A 168 -10.57 22.23 34.75
N ALA A 169 -9.73 21.30 34.28
CA ALA A 169 -8.91 21.44 33.08
C ALA A 169 -9.00 20.23 32.11
N PRO A 170 -8.75 20.45 30.81
CA PRO A 170 -8.69 19.41 29.79
C PRO A 170 -7.31 18.74 29.75
N GLY A 171 -7.22 17.59 29.06
CA GLY A 171 -5.93 16.98 28.72
C GLY A 171 -5.09 17.88 27.81
N ILE A 172 -5.71 18.39 26.74
CA ILE A 172 -5.11 19.34 25.79
C ILE A 172 -5.98 20.60 25.70
N GLY A 173 -5.39 21.77 25.90
CA GLY A 173 -6.08 23.06 25.78
C GLY A 173 -5.88 23.99 26.98
N SER A 174 -6.86 24.85 27.27
CA SER A 174 -6.76 25.84 28.35
C SER A 174 -7.30 25.30 29.67
N GLY A 175 -6.56 25.49 30.76
CA GLY A 175 -7.06 25.33 32.12
C GLY A 175 -8.19 26.31 32.49
N GLY A 176 -9.09 25.88 33.38
CA GLY A 176 -10.23 26.64 33.88
C GLY A 176 -9.91 27.55 35.07
N SER A 177 -10.89 27.80 35.95
CA SER A 177 -10.67 28.57 37.20
C SER A 177 -11.78 28.37 38.23
N VAL A 178 -11.62 28.95 39.41
CA VAL A 178 -12.71 29.16 40.38
C VAL A 178 -13.53 30.43 40.06
N ASP A 179 -12.94 31.41 39.38
CA ASP A 179 -13.60 32.69 39.09
C ASP A 179 -14.32 32.64 37.72
N PRO A 180 -15.66 32.80 37.67
CA PRO A 180 -16.44 32.74 36.44
C PRO A 180 -16.25 33.93 35.49
N SER A 181 -15.72 35.06 35.97
CA SER A 181 -15.42 36.22 35.11
C SER A 181 -14.27 35.94 34.13
N LEU A 182 -13.42 34.96 34.47
CA LEU A 182 -12.24 34.57 33.70
C LEU A 182 -12.55 33.60 32.54
N SER A 183 -13.82 33.20 32.37
CA SER A 183 -14.26 32.30 31.29
C SER A 183 -13.85 32.78 29.89
N SER A 184 -13.88 34.10 29.68
CA SER A 184 -13.38 34.74 28.44
C SER A 184 -11.87 34.58 28.18
N TYR A 185 -11.10 34.05 29.14
CA TYR A 185 -9.66 33.77 29.03
C TYR A 185 -9.33 32.28 28.88
N PHE A 186 -10.32 31.38 28.83
CA PHE A 186 -10.07 29.95 28.60
C PHE A 186 -10.02 29.58 27.10
N GLN A 187 -9.73 30.56 26.23
CA GLN A 187 -9.84 30.43 24.78
C GLN A 187 -8.82 29.42 24.23
N ILE A 188 -9.23 28.56 23.31
CA ILE A 188 -8.28 27.75 22.52
C ILE A 188 -8.43 27.99 21.03
N SER A 189 -7.29 28.01 20.35
CA SER A 189 -7.18 28.13 18.90
C SER A 189 -6.05 27.26 18.36
N ASN A 190 -6.26 26.72 17.15
CA ASN A 190 -5.24 26.01 16.38
C ASN A 190 -4.65 24.78 17.12
N VAL A 191 -5.52 23.82 17.48
CA VAL A 191 -5.07 22.49 17.94
C VAL A 191 -5.19 21.52 16.77
N ILE A 192 -4.07 21.26 16.10
CA ILE A 192 -4.02 20.45 14.88
C ILE A 192 -3.30 19.14 15.20
N ILE A 193 -4.00 18.03 15.02
CA ILE A 193 -3.45 16.68 15.12
C ILE A 193 -3.35 16.14 13.69
N SER A 194 -2.16 15.74 13.25
CA SER A 194 -1.93 15.32 11.86
C SER A 194 -0.89 14.20 11.73
N GLY A 195 -0.70 13.71 10.51
CA GLY A 195 0.34 12.75 10.17
C GLY A 195 -0.19 11.37 9.78
N GLY A 196 0.68 10.48 9.32
CA GLY A 196 0.34 9.08 9.02
C GLY A 196 0.50 8.09 10.18
N ASN A 197 1.37 8.42 11.15
CA ASN A 197 1.67 7.57 12.31
C ASN A 197 1.73 8.41 13.60
N THR A 198 0.57 8.98 13.93
CA THR A 198 0.34 9.78 15.13
C THR A 198 -0.79 9.15 15.94
N LEU A 199 -0.63 9.11 17.27
CA LEU A 199 -1.69 8.76 18.20
C LEU A 199 -1.73 9.81 19.31
N VAL A 200 -2.90 10.37 19.57
CA VAL A 200 -3.15 11.31 20.67
C VAL A 200 -4.30 10.77 21.51
N ARG A 201 -4.06 10.58 22.81
CA ARG A 201 -5.05 10.18 23.80
C ARG A 201 -5.16 11.30 24.84
N ALA A 202 -6.23 12.07 24.75
CA ALA A 202 -6.47 13.23 25.59
C ALA A 202 -7.65 12.94 26.54
N VAL A 203 -7.45 13.18 27.83
CA VAL A 203 -8.39 12.83 28.90
C VAL A 203 -8.53 14.03 29.86
N GLY A 204 -9.77 14.51 30.05
CA GLY A 204 -10.05 15.54 31.04
C GLY A 204 -10.15 14.99 32.46
N HIS A 205 -10.38 15.87 33.44
CA HIS A 205 -10.75 15.46 34.80
C HIS A 205 -12.24 15.14 34.96
N LYS A 206 -12.55 13.90 35.36
CA LYS A 206 -13.89 13.29 35.33
C LYS A 206 -14.89 13.97 36.25
N ASP A 207 -14.53 14.16 37.52
CA ASP A 207 -15.46 14.65 38.55
C ASP A 207 -15.82 16.14 38.36
N SER A 208 -15.14 16.83 37.44
CA SER A 208 -15.43 18.21 37.00
C SER A 208 -16.02 18.29 35.59
N ASP A 209 -16.35 17.15 34.97
CA ASP A 209 -16.95 17.10 33.61
C ASP A 209 -16.08 17.84 32.56
N MET A 210 -14.77 17.58 32.55
CA MET A 210 -13.82 18.22 31.63
C MET A 210 -13.59 17.41 30.36
N PRO A 211 -13.43 18.05 29.18
CA PRO A 211 -13.15 17.35 27.94
C PRO A 211 -11.68 16.90 27.83
N GLY A 212 -11.40 15.93 26.96
CA GLY A 212 -10.06 15.51 26.60
C GLY A 212 -9.30 16.63 25.89
N ILE A 213 -9.91 17.19 24.84
CA ILE A 213 -9.41 18.37 24.13
C ILE A 213 -10.47 19.48 24.26
N GLY A 214 -10.10 20.69 24.71
CA GLY A 214 -11.06 21.79 24.80
C GLY A 214 -10.69 22.91 25.76
N CYS A 215 -11.71 23.49 26.39
CA CYS A 215 -11.59 24.55 27.40
C CYS A 215 -11.95 24.01 28.78
N GLY A 216 -11.22 24.45 29.81
CA GLY A 216 -11.64 24.30 31.19
C GLY A 216 -12.94 25.06 31.49
N LYS A 217 -13.61 24.67 32.59
CA LYS A 217 -14.78 25.40 33.14
C LYS A 217 -14.38 26.29 34.30
N SER A 218 -15.20 27.30 34.54
CA SER A 218 -15.29 27.97 35.84
C SER A 218 -16.13 27.14 36.82
N ASP A 219 -16.09 27.44 38.12
CA ASP A 219 -16.96 26.81 39.13
C ASP A 219 -18.47 27.07 38.91
N LEU A 220 -18.85 27.98 37.99
CA LEU A 220 -20.23 28.14 37.50
C LEU A 220 -20.51 27.42 36.15
N GLY A 221 -19.60 26.59 35.68
CA GLY A 221 -19.74 25.81 34.45
C GLY A 221 -19.48 26.56 33.14
N VAL A 222 -19.13 27.85 33.18
CA VAL A 222 -18.87 28.66 31.98
C VAL A 222 -17.49 28.34 31.41
N THR A 223 -17.42 28.03 30.11
CA THR A 223 -16.21 27.71 29.32
C THR A 223 -15.70 28.92 28.51
N GLY A 224 -14.51 28.79 27.92
CA GLY A 224 -14.07 29.64 26.80
C GLY A 224 -14.64 29.18 25.45
N GLU A 225 -14.27 29.87 24.37
CA GLU A 225 -14.57 29.44 22.99
C GLU A 225 -13.46 28.53 22.43
N VAL A 226 -13.82 27.72 21.43
CA VAL A 226 -12.93 26.80 20.74
C VAL A 226 -12.92 27.13 19.24
N ARG A 227 -11.74 27.18 18.61
CA ARG A 227 -11.60 27.49 17.18
C ARG A 227 -10.49 26.65 16.53
N ASN A 228 -10.74 26.09 15.34
CA ASN A 228 -9.77 25.28 14.59
C ASN A 228 -9.11 24.17 15.43
N VAL A 229 -9.90 23.15 15.78
CA VAL A 229 -9.46 21.94 16.49
C VAL A 229 -9.76 20.74 15.60
N VAL A 230 -8.73 20.23 14.92
CA VAL A 230 -8.90 19.39 13.72
C VAL A 230 -7.93 18.20 13.66
N ALA A 231 -8.37 17.14 13.00
CA ALA A 231 -7.59 15.96 12.64
C ALA A 231 -7.33 15.95 11.12
N VAL A 232 -6.07 15.78 10.72
CA VAL A 232 -5.62 15.85 9.31
C VAL A 232 -4.72 14.65 8.96
N PRO A 233 -5.22 13.60 8.27
CA PRO A 233 -4.36 12.51 7.82
C PRO A 233 -3.35 12.98 6.76
N ASP A 234 -2.18 12.34 6.72
CA ASP A 234 -1.25 12.47 5.58
C ASP A 234 -1.84 11.83 4.32
N THR A 235 -1.38 12.25 3.13
CA THR A 235 -1.77 11.63 1.86
C THR A 235 -1.44 10.13 1.86
N GLY A 236 -2.42 9.28 1.55
CA GLY A 236 -2.30 7.81 1.64
C GLY A 236 -2.63 7.23 3.02
N TYR A 237 -3.09 8.06 3.95
CA TYR A 237 -3.57 7.68 5.28
C TYR A 237 -5.04 8.08 5.48
N GLN A 238 -5.63 7.54 6.54
CA GLN A 238 -6.99 7.83 7.00
C GLN A 238 -6.98 8.00 8.52
N GLY A 239 -7.81 8.91 9.02
CA GLY A 239 -7.95 9.24 10.42
C GLY A 239 -9.16 8.60 11.09
N TYR A 240 -9.06 8.49 12.41
CA TYR A 240 -10.08 7.98 13.30
C TYR A 240 -10.15 8.87 14.54
N ILE A 241 -11.36 9.23 14.95
CA ILE A 241 -11.63 9.90 16.23
C ILE A 241 -12.51 8.97 17.06
N GLN A 242 -12.12 8.76 18.31
CA GLN A 242 -12.89 8.07 19.34
C GLN A 242 -13.25 9.06 20.43
N ASP A 243 -14.51 9.11 20.84
CA ASP A 243 -15.02 10.02 21.87
C ASP A 243 -15.82 9.26 22.93
N GLY A 244 -15.65 9.63 24.20
CA GLY A 244 -16.23 8.89 25.32
C GLY A 244 -16.53 9.67 26.59
N ILE A 245 -17.33 9.03 27.44
CA ILE A 245 -17.66 9.46 28.82
C ILE A 245 -16.77 8.78 29.88
N SER A 246 -16.01 7.77 29.46
CA SER A 246 -14.89 7.21 30.19
C SER A 246 -13.85 6.63 29.22
N GLU A 247 -12.67 6.29 29.72
CA GLU A 247 -11.61 5.64 28.95
C GLU A 247 -11.98 4.22 28.46
N THR A 248 -13.07 3.63 28.96
CA THR A 248 -13.63 2.34 28.51
C THR A 248 -14.99 2.50 27.82
N GLU A 249 -15.72 3.57 28.12
CA GLU A 249 -17.05 3.93 27.60
C GLU A 249 -16.93 5.05 26.55
N TYR A 250 -16.24 4.72 25.46
CA TYR A 250 -16.12 5.53 24.24
C TYR A 250 -16.77 4.83 23.03
N ASN A 251 -17.08 5.60 21.98
CA ASN A 251 -17.41 5.10 20.64
C ASN A 251 -16.46 5.76 19.61
N PHE A 252 -16.37 5.23 18.41
CA PHE A 252 -15.86 6.02 17.28
C PHE A 252 -16.89 7.08 16.88
N THR A 253 -16.43 8.17 16.29
CA THR A 253 -17.32 9.19 15.71
C THR A 253 -17.95 8.73 14.40
N ASP A 254 -19.13 9.25 14.06
CA ASP A 254 -19.82 8.94 12.79
C ASP A 254 -19.00 9.33 11.55
N GLU A 255 -18.08 10.28 11.72
CA GLU A 255 -17.14 10.74 10.69
C GLU A 255 -15.92 9.83 10.50
N SER A 256 -15.76 8.78 11.33
CA SER A 256 -14.62 7.84 11.23
C SER A 256 -14.95 6.60 10.38
N PRO A 257 -14.07 6.16 9.44
CA PRO A 257 -12.80 6.77 9.05
C PRO A 257 -12.94 7.95 8.08
N PHE A 258 -12.03 8.92 8.16
CA PHE A 258 -11.96 10.09 7.26
C PHE A 258 -10.62 10.17 6.53
N GLN A 259 -10.62 10.77 5.33
CA GLN A 259 -9.43 11.02 4.50
C GLN A 259 -9.13 12.51 4.29
N GLU A 260 -10.06 13.40 4.67
CA GLU A 260 -9.92 14.85 4.57
C GLU A 260 -9.79 15.49 5.97
N ASN A 261 -9.64 16.81 6.05
CA ASN A 261 -9.60 17.54 7.32
C ASN A 261 -10.94 17.42 8.06
N GLN A 262 -10.91 16.87 9.29
CA GLN A 262 -12.09 16.62 10.12
C GLN A 262 -12.04 17.44 11.42
N ASP A 263 -13.13 18.15 11.73
CA ASP A 263 -13.31 18.82 13.03
C ASP A 263 -13.43 17.79 14.16
N ILE A 264 -12.72 18.02 15.28
CA ILE A 264 -12.79 17.20 16.48
C ILE A 264 -13.84 17.77 17.45
N LYS A 265 -14.61 16.91 18.10
CA LYS A 265 -15.60 17.31 19.11
C LYS A 265 -14.91 17.53 20.46
N VAL A 266 -15.17 18.68 21.06
CA VAL A 266 -14.41 19.25 22.20
C VAL A 266 -15.24 19.34 23.49
N ASP A 267 -16.33 18.58 23.54
CA ASP A 267 -17.26 18.44 24.67
C ASP A 267 -17.16 17.06 25.36
N ARG A 268 -16.17 16.24 24.99
CA ARG A 268 -16.07 14.81 25.34
C ARG A 268 -14.94 14.55 26.34
N TYR A 269 -15.24 13.86 27.44
CA TYR A 269 -14.30 13.59 28.53
C TYR A 269 -13.02 12.89 28.06
N PHE A 270 -13.19 11.94 27.15
CA PHE A 270 -12.14 11.13 26.55
C PHE A 270 -12.18 11.34 25.05
N THR A 271 -11.05 11.72 24.45
CA THR A 271 -10.89 11.84 23.00
C THR A 271 -9.59 11.18 22.58
N VAL A 272 -9.65 10.24 21.63
CA VAL A 272 -8.47 9.67 20.97
C VAL A 272 -8.53 10.02 19.50
N VAL A 273 -7.42 10.54 18.97
CA VAL A 273 -7.21 10.75 17.53
C VAL A 273 -6.03 9.91 17.10
N TYR A 274 -6.20 9.08 16.07
CA TYR A 274 -5.07 8.40 15.45
C TYR A 274 -5.26 8.24 13.95
N PHE A 275 -4.14 7.97 13.26
CA PHE A 275 -4.12 7.70 11.83
C PHE A 275 -3.63 6.28 11.54
N GLY A 276 -3.96 5.78 10.36
CA GLY A 276 -3.43 4.55 9.81
C GLY A 276 -3.45 4.58 8.28
N PRO A 277 -2.70 3.73 7.58
CA PRO A 277 -2.69 3.69 6.12
C PRO A 277 -4.10 3.53 5.52
N PHE A 278 -4.34 4.13 4.36
CA PHE A 278 -5.60 4.03 3.62
C PHE A 278 -5.96 2.56 3.31
N ARG A 279 -7.26 2.24 3.32
CA ARG A 279 -7.81 0.92 2.98
C ARG A 279 -9.08 1.06 2.16
N ASP A 280 -9.20 0.25 1.10
CA ASP A 280 -10.40 0.24 0.24
C ASP A 280 -11.66 -0.12 1.02
N GLU A 281 -11.55 -1.15 1.87
CA GLU A 281 -12.61 -1.58 2.79
C GLU A 281 -12.17 -1.29 4.22
N ASN A 282 -13.05 -0.70 5.02
CA ASN A 282 -12.78 -0.40 6.42
C ASN A 282 -14.05 -0.57 7.25
N LYS A 283 -13.96 -1.29 8.35
CA LYS A 283 -15.06 -1.56 9.27
C LYS A 283 -14.65 -1.23 10.70
N ILE A 284 -15.39 -0.30 11.30
CA ILE A 284 -15.51 -0.17 12.74
C ILE A 284 -16.72 -0.99 13.21
N ASN A 285 -16.53 -1.75 14.27
CA ASN A 285 -17.58 -2.50 14.95
C ASN A 285 -17.97 -1.77 16.26
N SER A 286 -19.24 -1.40 16.41
CA SER A 286 -19.74 -0.69 17.60
C SER A 286 -19.63 -1.51 18.88
N ASP A 287 -19.76 -2.83 18.76
CA ASP A 287 -20.01 -3.72 19.89
C ASP A 287 -18.69 -4.25 20.46
N THR A 288 -17.74 -4.59 19.57
CA THR A 288 -16.39 -5.01 19.93
C THR A 288 -15.41 -3.84 20.03
N LYS A 289 -15.74 -2.67 19.47
CA LYS A 289 -14.87 -1.48 19.30
C LYS A 289 -13.60 -1.72 18.47
N GLU A 290 -13.53 -2.82 17.74
CA GLU A 290 -12.44 -3.10 16.82
C GLU A 290 -12.56 -2.26 15.54
N GLN A 291 -11.41 -1.90 14.99
CA GLN A 291 -11.24 -1.36 13.66
C GLN A 291 -10.52 -2.41 12.80
N LEU A 292 -11.03 -2.70 11.61
CA LEU A 292 -10.45 -3.64 10.65
C LEU A 292 -10.49 -3.04 9.24
N GLY A 293 -9.37 -3.05 8.52
CA GLY A 293 -9.29 -2.54 7.15
C GLY A 293 -8.44 -3.41 6.24
N ALA A 294 -8.85 -3.50 4.98
CA ALA A 294 -8.17 -4.32 3.97
C ALA A 294 -8.30 -3.70 2.57
N ASN A 295 -7.31 -3.98 1.72
CA ASN A 295 -7.28 -3.58 0.31
C ASN A 295 -7.75 -4.71 -0.60
N HIS A 296 -8.40 -4.32 -1.69
CA HIS A 296 -8.62 -5.14 -2.86
C HIS A 296 -7.30 -5.62 -3.46
N ILE A 297 -7.27 -6.85 -3.96
CA ILE A 297 -6.10 -7.49 -4.57
C ILE A 297 -6.24 -7.45 -6.09
N ILE A 298 -5.16 -7.20 -6.82
CA ILE A 298 -5.13 -7.26 -8.29
C ILE A 298 -4.08 -8.31 -8.69
N SER A 299 -4.46 -9.27 -9.54
CA SER A 299 -3.55 -10.35 -9.94
C SER A 299 -3.84 -10.83 -11.36
N LYS A 300 -2.80 -11.16 -12.11
CA LYS A 300 -2.92 -11.89 -13.37
C LYS A 300 -3.50 -13.29 -13.12
N THR A 301 -4.44 -13.71 -13.96
CA THR A 301 -5.02 -15.06 -13.94
C THR A 301 -4.11 -16.08 -14.64
N GLY A 302 -4.31 -17.37 -14.37
CA GLY A 302 -3.37 -18.44 -14.65
C GLY A 302 -2.33 -18.63 -13.54
N GLY A 303 -1.58 -19.74 -13.62
CA GLY A 303 -0.55 -20.09 -12.64
C GLY A 303 -1.09 -20.78 -11.38
N GLU A 304 -0.33 -20.70 -10.29
CA GLU A 304 -0.72 -21.29 -9.01
C GLU A 304 -1.78 -20.46 -8.26
N GLY A 305 -2.44 -21.10 -7.29
CA GLY A 305 -3.36 -20.43 -6.38
C GLY A 305 -2.63 -19.70 -5.25
N PHE A 306 -3.30 -18.78 -4.59
CA PHE A 306 -2.79 -18.10 -3.40
C PHE A 306 -2.91 -19.00 -2.15
N THR A 307 -1.98 -18.86 -1.20
CA THR A 307 -2.18 -19.30 0.18
C THR A 307 -3.06 -18.30 0.95
N GLY A 308 -3.64 -18.72 2.08
CA GLY A 308 -4.38 -17.80 2.94
C GLY A 308 -3.50 -16.71 3.57
N GLU A 309 -2.23 -17.02 3.81
CA GLU A 309 -1.21 -16.08 4.27
C GLU A 309 -0.97 -14.98 3.23
N GLN A 310 -0.64 -15.37 1.99
CA GLN A 310 -0.48 -14.44 0.86
C GLN A 310 -1.71 -13.54 0.67
N LEU A 311 -2.93 -14.08 0.78
CA LEU A 311 -4.14 -13.27 0.64
C LEU A 311 -4.24 -12.18 1.72
N ARG A 312 -3.79 -12.42 2.96
CA ARG A 312 -3.77 -11.41 4.02
C ARG A 312 -2.68 -10.36 3.80
N GLU A 313 -1.50 -10.78 3.35
CA GLU A 313 -0.38 -9.88 3.02
C GLU A 313 -0.71 -8.96 1.83
N LEU A 314 -1.25 -9.53 0.74
CA LEU A 314 -1.64 -8.80 -0.46
C LEU A 314 -2.82 -7.84 -0.21
N ALA A 315 -3.77 -8.26 0.64
CA ALA A 315 -4.83 -7.38 1.16
C ALA A 315 -4.29 -6.31 2.12
N LYS A 316 -3.05 -6.45 2.61
CA LYS A 316 -2.41 -5.57 3.60
C LYS A 316 -3.28 -5.36 4.83
N THR A 317 -4.00 -6.41 5.26
CA THR A 317 -4.98 -6.33 6.34
C THR A 317 -4.35 -5.70 7.57
N ASN A 318 -4.99 -4.68 8.12
CA ASN A 318 -4.59 -4.03 9.35
C ASN A 318 -5.82 -3.72 10.21
N GLY A 319 -5.59 -3.41 11.47
CA GLY A 319 -6.67 -3.07 12.37
C GLY A 319 -6.17 -2.78 13.78
N LYS A 320 -7.10 -2.43 14.67
CA LYS A 320 -6.84 -2.22 16.09
C LYS A 320 -7.94 -2.81 16.94
N ASP A 321 -7.56 -3.26 18.13
CA ASP A 321 -8.48 -3.70 19.17
C ASP A 321 -9.19 -2.52 19.88
N LYS A 322 -10.04 -2.87 20.85
CA LYS A 322 -10.80 -1.96 21.72
C LYS A 322 -9.97 -1.10 22.69
N ASP A 323 -8.65 -1.29 22.74
CA ASP A 323 -7.73 -0.50 23.58
C ASP A 323 -6.74 0.30 22.71
N GLY A 324 -6.80 0.13 21.38
CA GLY A 324 -5.98 0.82 20.38
C GLY A 324 -4.71 0.08 19.97
N ASN A 325 -4.50 -1.17 20.43
CA ASN A 325 -3.36 -2.00 20.06
C ASN A 325 -3.52 -2.51 18.61
N PRO A 326 -2.46 -2.51 17.78
CA PRO A 326 -2.53 -3.05 16.42
C PRO A 326 -2.63 -4.58 16.41
N PHE A 327 -3.44 -5.12 15.51
CA PHE A 327 -3.47 -6.55 15.21
C PHE A 327 -2.26 -6.99 14.37
N ASN A 328 -1.86 -8.24 14.55
CA ASN A 328 -0.85 -8.96 13.76
C ASN A 328 -1.50 -9.66 12.56
N LEU A 329 -0.70 -10.10 11.59
CA LEU A 329 -1.19 -10.78 10.38
C LEU A 329 -1.98 -12.07 10.68
N ASP A 330 -1.59 -12.80 11.72
CA ASP A 330 -2.23 -14.06 12.13
C ASP A 330 -3.53 -13.89 12.91
N ASP A 331 -3.78 -12.71 13.47
CA ASP A 331 -5.03 -12.37 14.17
C ASP A 331 -6.22 -12.25 13.19
N PHE A 332 -5.94 -12.24 11.88
CA PHE A 332 -6.94 -12.14 10.81
C PHE A 332 -7.30 -13.51 10.22
N ILE A 333 -8.59 -13.84 10.28
CA ILE A 333 -9.18 -15.09 9.82
C ILE A 333 -9.83 -14.88 8.45
N LEU A 334 -9.50 -15.73 7.47
CA LEU A 334 -10.26 -15.84 6.22
C LEU A 334 -11.43 -16.79 6.46
N THR A 335 -12.61 -16.25 6.80
CA THR A 335 -13.72 -17.02 7.37
C THR A 335 -14.46 -17.90 6.37
N ASN A 336 -14.31 -17.65 5.07
CA ASN A 336 -15.06 -18.32 4.00
C ASN A 336 -14.11 -19.07 3.05
N GLN A 337 -13.94 -20.37 3.30
CA GLN A 337 -13.07 -21.22 2.47
C GLN A 337 -13.60 -21.38 1.04
N ASP A 338 -14.90 -21.28 0.80
CA ASP A 338 -15.49 -21.41 -0.54
C ASP A 338 -15.14 -20.21 -1.44
N GLN A 339 -15.02 -19.00 -0.87
CA GLN A 339 -14.45 -17.84 -1.57
C GLN A 339 -13.00 -18.10 -2.01
N ILE A 340 -12.15 -18.57 -1.08
CA ILE A 340 -10.74 -18.89 -1.38
C ILE A 340 -10.65 -19.97 -2.46
N ASN A 341 -11.48 -21.01 -2.36
CA ASN A 341 -11.57 -22.07 -3.36
C ASN A 341 -11.97 -21.51 -4.74
N ALA A 342 -13.01 -20.69 -4.81
CA ALA A 342 -13.49 -20.08 -6.05
C ALA A 342 -12.46 -19.13 -6.69
N ILE A 343 -11.73 -18.34 -5.89
CA ILE A 343 -10.61 -17.49 -6.34
C ILE A 343 -9.49 -18.35 -6.92
N ASN A 344 -9.10 -19.42 -6.23
CA ASN A 344 -8.00 -20.28 -6.64
C ASN A 344 -8.35 -21.16 -7.85
N GLU A 345 -9.57 -21.67 -7.95
CA GLU A 345 -10.06 -22.35 -9.16
C GLU A 345 -10.15 -21.39 -10.35
N ALA A 346 -10.64 -20.15 -10.15
CA ALA A 346 -10.69 -19.15 -11.21
C ALA A 346 -9.30 -18.80 -11.72
N LYS A 347 -8.34 -18.53 -10.81
CA LYS A 347 -6.95 -18.25 -11.17
C LYS A 347 -6.32 -19.42 -11.90
N LYS A 348 -6.40 -20.66 -11.37
CA LYS A 348 -5.80 -21.84 -12.03
C LYS A 348 -6.37 -22.12 -13.42
N ASN A 349 -7.67 -21.86 -13.63
CA ASN A 349 -8.32 -22.04 -14.93
C ASN A 349 -8.20 -20.83 -15.88
N GLY A 350 -7.39 -19.81 -15.56
CA GLY A 350 -7.20 -18.64 -16.41
C GLY A 350 -8.44 -17.74 -16.55
N LYS A 351 -9.40 -17.84 -15.62
CA LYS A 351 -10.63 -17.06 -15.65
C LYS A 351 -10.40 -15.64 -15.12
N ILE A 352 -10.89 -14.65 -15.86
CA ILE A 352 -10.94 -13.24 -15.42
C ILE A 352 -12.23 -12.96 -14.64
N GLY A 353 -12.19 -11.98 -13.73
CA GLY A 353 -13.36 -11.55 -12.96
C GLY A 353 -12.98 -10.90 -11.63
N ASP A 354 -14.00 -10.42 -10.92
CA ASP A 354 -13.87 -9.79 -9.61
C ASP A 354 -14.56 -10.70 -8.58
N TYR A 355 -13.83 -11.11 -7.54
CA TYR A 355 -14.22 -12.17 -6.60
C TYR A 355 -14.19 -11.66 -5.15
N PRO A 356 -15.23 -11.90 -4.32
CA PRO A 356 -15.24 -11.45 -2.93
C PRO A 356 -14.32 -12.32 -2.06
N LEU A 357 -13.58 -11.69 -1.14
CA LEU A 357 -12.86 -12.34 -0.04
C LEU A 357 -13.18 -11.63 1.28
N THR A 358 -13.77 -12.38 2.22
CA THR A 358 -14.15 -11.92 3.55
C THR A 358 -13.03 -12.21 4.55
N ILE A 359 -12.61 -11.18 5.28
CA ILE A 359 -11.55 -11.22 6.29
C ILE A 359 -12.15 -10.76 7.62
N ALA A 360 -11.80 -11.42 8.73
CA ALA A 360 -12.36 -11.15 10.04
C ALA A 360 -11.32 -11.13 11.18
N THR A 361 -11.67 -10.50 12.30
CA THR A 361 -11.02 -10.72 13.62
C THR A 361 -11.58 -11.95 14.32
N GLU A 362 -10.95 -12.43 15.40
CA GLU A 362 -11.52 -13.47 16.29
C GLU A 362 -12.91 -13.07 16.83
N ASN A 363 -13.12 -11.79 17.15
CA ASN A 363 -14.41 -11.27 17.62
C ASN A 363 -15.42 -10.99 16.49
N ASN A 364 -15.16 -11.51 15.29
CA ASN A 364 -16.06 -11.46 14.13
C ASN A 364 -16.41 -10.04 13.63
N THR A 365 -15.50 -9.07 13.80
CA THR A 365 -15.51 -7.85 12.97
C THR A 365 -15.05 -8.24 11.57
N GLN A 366 -15.80 -7.89 10.52
CA GLN A 366 -15.55 -8.35 9.15
C GLN A 366 -15.43 -7.20 8.13
N VAL A 367 -14.55 -7.38 7.14
CA VAL A 367 -14.51 -6.65 5.87
C VAL A 367 -14.60 -7.65 4.71
N THR A 368 -15.10 -7.23 3.54
CA THR A 368 -15.12 -8.09 2.34
C THR A 368 -14.56 -7.33 1.14
N ILE A 369 -13.32 -7.66 0.77
CA ILE A 369 -12.58 -7.03 -0.34
C ILE A 369 -12.84 -7.74 -1.67
N THR A 370 -12.47 -7.08 -2.77
CA THR A 370 -12.48 -7.68 -4.11
C THR A 370 -11.08 -8.18 -4.50
N VAL A 371 -10.98 -9.44 -4.91
CA VAL A 371 -9.83 -9.99 -5.65
C VAL A 371 -10.13 -9.89 -7.15
N SER A 372 -9.49 -8.94 -7.82
CA SER A 372 -9.62 -8.66 -9.25
C SER A 372 -8.62 -9.52 -10.05
N LEU A 373 -9.09 -10.63 -10.63
CA LEU A 373 -8.33 -11.45 -11.57
C LEU A 373 -8.40 -10.85 -12.97
N ARG A 374 -7.25 -10.62 -13.60
CA ARG A 374 -7.10 -9.96 -14.92
C ARG A 374 -6.30 -10.81 -15.90
N GLY A 375 -6.55 -10.66 -17.20
CA GLY A 375 -5.89 -11.46 -18.24
C GLY A 375 -4.37 -11.25 -18.28
N ASN A 376 -3.93 -10.01 -18.06
CA ASN A 376 -2.53 -9.60 -18.10
C ASN A 376 -2.17 -8.69 -16.92
N GLY A 377 -0.87 -8.58 -16.64
CA GLY A 377 -0.30 -7.76 -15.56
C GLY A 377 0.46 -8.56 -14.49
N THR A 378 0.54 -7.99 -13.28
CA THR A 378 1.27 -8.51 -12.12
C THR A 378 0.71 -9.85 -11.63
N ASP A 379 1.51 -10.91 -11.61
CA ASP A 379 1.13 -12.18 -11.00
C ASP A 379 1.41 -12.17 -9.48
N ALA A 380 0.47 -11.62 -8.73
CA ALA A 380 0.57 -11.43 -7.28
C ALA A 380 0.70 -12.72 -6.44
N ALA A 381 0.58 -13.93 -7.02
CA ALA A 381 0.83 -15.18 -6.28
C ALA A 381 2.32 -15.61 -6.26
N LYS A 382 3.18 -14.92 -7.02
CA LYS A 382 4.64 -15.13 -6.98
C LYS A 382 5.29 -14.32 -5.83
N PRO A 383 6.46 -14.73 -5.31
CA PRO A 383 7.14 -14.03 -4.21
C PRO A 383 7.38 -12.53 -4.46
N ASP A 384 7.77 -12.17 -5.69
CA ASP A 384 8.05 -10.79 -6.11
C ASP A 384 6.81 -10.10 -6.72
N GLY A 385 5.61 -10.59 -6.37
CA GLY A 385 4.33 -10.33 -7.04
C GLY A 385 3.73 -8.93 -6.87
N GLY A 386 4.48 -7.88 -7.21
CA GLY A 386 4.06 -6.48 -7.12
C GLY A 386 4.50 -5.76 -5.84
N THR A 387 5.55 -6.27 -5.20
CA THR A 387 6.11 -5.72 -3.95
C THR A 387 6.89 -4.42 -4.16
N GLU A 388 7.67 -4.29 -5.24
CA GLU A 388 8.46 -3.08 -5.52
C GLU A 388 7.69 -2.01 -6.31
N THR A 389 7.00 -2.40 -7.39
CA THR A 389 6.33 -1.49 -8.34
C THR A 389 4.82 -1.35 -8.13
N GLY A 390 4.26 -2.07 -7.15
CA GLY A 390 2.82 -2.20 -6.95
C GLY A 390 2.18 -3.25 -7.87
N MET A 391 0.84 -3.26 -7.88
CA MET A 391 0.04 -4.20 -8.69
C MET A 391 -0.55 -3.48 -9.90
N VAL A 392 -0.54 -4.11 -11.06
CA VAL A 392 -1.28 -3.62 -12.24
C VAL A 392 -1.90 -4.81 -12.98
N GLY A 393 -3.10 -4.64 -13.54
CA GLY A 393 -3.75 -5.68 -14.32
C GLY A 393 -4.82 -5.14 -15.27
N ALA A 394 -4.90 -5.74 -16.45
CA ALA A 394 -5.84 -5.38 -17.51
C ALA A 394 -6.23 -6.63 -18.32
N ASN A 395 -7.29 -6.52 -19.13
CA ASN A 395 -7.81 -7.59 -19.96
C ASN A 395 -7.63 -7.28 -21.44
N ASP A 396 -7.48 -8.36 -22.21
CA ASP A 396 -7.60 -8.33 -23.67
C ASP A 396 -9.05 -7.99 -24.07
N VAL A 397 -9.23 -7.32 -25.21
CA VAL A 397 -10.52 -6.78 -25.64
C VAL A 397 -10.82 -7.08 -27.09
N GLU A 398 -12.03 -7.55 -27.37
CA GLU A 398 -12.55 -7.75 -28.72
C GLU A 398 -13.55 -6.64 -29.09
N LYS A 399 -13.37 -6.01 -30.25
CA LYS A 399 -14.29 -4.99 -30.79
C LYS A 399 -14.37 -5.02 -32.32
N GLU A 400 -15.56 -4.78 -32.84
CA GLU A 400 -15.73 -4.58 -34.28
C GLU A 400 -14.99 -3.33 -34.79
N THR A 401 -14.52 -3.44 -36.03
CA THR A 401 -13.91 -2.39 -36.82
C THR A 401 -14.92 -1.37 -37.36
N GLY A 402 -14.41 -0.23 -37.84
CA GLY A 402 -15.20 0.92 -38.25
C GLY A 402 -15.68 1.77 -37.07
N GLY A 403 -16.54 2.74 -37.38
CA GLY A 403 -16.98 3.76 -36.42
C GLY A 403 -15.95 4.87 -36.25
N LYS A 404 -15.85 5.40 -35.02
CA LYS A 404 -14.80 6.33 -34.63
C LYS A 404 -13.53 5.58 -34.20
N ALA A 405 -12.43 6.33 -34.08
CA ALA A 405 -11.32 5.96 -33.20
C ALA A 405 -11.83 5.80 -31.75
N PHE A 406 -11.14 4.99 -30.95
CA PHE A 406 -11.30 4.96 -29.50
C PHE A 406 -10.67 6.20 -28.87
N GLU A 407 -11.34 6.80 -27.89
CA GLU A 407 -10.74 7.79 -27.00
C GLU A 407 -9.91 7.07 -25.90
N GLU A 408 -8.96 7.76 -25.28
CA GLU A 408 -8.03 7.13 -24.31
C GLU A 408 -8.74 6.56 -23.07
N GLU A 409 -9.73 7.28 -22.54
CA GLU A 409 -10.54 6.81 -21.39
C GLU A 409 -11.39 5.59 -21.78
N GLU A 410 -12.01 5.60 -22.98
CA GLU A 410 -12.83 4.50 -23.49
C GLU A 410 -12.04 3.20 -23.55
N ILE A 411 -10.83 3.21 -24.11
CA ILE A 411 -10.04 1.98 -24.25
C ILE A 411 -9.48 1.48 -22.92
N LYS A 412 -9.14 2.38 -21.99
CA LYS A 412 -8.78 2.01 -20.60
C LYS A 412 -9.93 1.34 -19.87
N GLU A 413 -11.15 1.87 -19.97
CA GLU A 413 -12.36 1.26 -19.39
C GLU A 413 -12.66 -0.10 -20.04
N LEU A 414 -12.57 -0.21 -21.36
CA LEU A 414 -12.82 -1.45 -22.10
C LEU A 414 -11.83 -2.56 -21.76
N CYS A 415 -10.54 -2.23 -21.56
CA CYS A 415 -9.53 -3.15 -21.04
C CYS A 415 -9.70 -3.44 -19.54
N GLY A 416 -10.58 -2.72 -18.83
CA GLY A 416 -10.85 -2.92 -17.41
C GLY A 416 -9.61 -2.78 -16.52
N ILE A 417 -8.72 -1.84 -16.87
CA ILE A 417 -7.45 -1.64 -16.19
C ILE A 417 -7.65 -1.26 -14.73
N LYS A 418 -6.89 -1.91 -13.85
CA LYS A 418 -6.79 -1.59 -12.42
C LYS A 418 -5.33 -1.60 -12.00
N GLY A 419 -5.00 -0.83 -10.98
CA GLY A 419 -3.67 -0.81 -10.41
C GLY A 419 -3.62 -0.16 -9.03
N LYS A 420 -2.58 -0.52 -8.27
CA LYS A 420 -2.27 0.00 -6.95
C LYS A 420 -0.77 0.23 -6.81
N ASP A 421 -0.38 1.21 -6.01
CA ASP A 421 1.04 1.43 -5.69
C ASP A 421 1.59 0.37 -4.71
N LYS A 422 2.89 0.47 -4.40
CA LYS A 422 3.58 -0.43 -3.47
C LYS A 422 3.07 -0.34 -2.02
N ASP A 423 2.31 0.68 -1.65
CA ASP A 423 1.76 0.89 -0.31
C ASP A 423 0.30 0.42 -0.21
N GLY A 424 -0.42 0.38 -1.34
CA GLY A 424 -1.76 -0.19 -1.53
C GLY A 424 -2.80 0.81 -2.02
N ASN A 425 -2.41 2.06 -2.30
CA ASN A 425 -3.32 3.12 -2.75
C ASN A 425 -3.76 2.85 -4.20
N ASN A 426 -5.00 3.21 -4.56
CA ASN A 426 -5.50 3.04 -5.92
C ASN A 426 -4.91 4.04 -6.91
N PHE A 427 -4.58 3.58 -8.11
CA PHE A 427 -4.43 4.43 -9.27
C PHE A 427 -5.80 4.67 -9.93
N LYS A 428 -6.07 5.91 -10.32
CA LYS A 428 -7.21 6.32 -11.15
C LYS A 428 -6.91 6.07 -12.63
N LEU A 429 -7.95 6.19 -13.47
CA LEU A 429 -7.82 6.07 -14.93
C LEU A 429 -6.82 7.10 -15.55
N GLU A 430 -6.70 8.27 -14.92
CA GLU A 430 -5.77 9.34 -15.30
C GLU A 430 -4.29 9.05 -14.94
N ASP A 431 -4.01 8.15 -13.98
CA ASP A 431 -2.65 7.84 -13.54
C ASP A 431 -1.90 6.87 -14.48
N PHE A 432 -2.64 6.08 -15.27
CA PHE A 432 -2.07 5.14 -16.24
C PHE A 432 -1.68 5.86 -17.52
N LYS A 433 -0.40 5.83 -17.87
CA LYS A 433 0.07 6.25 -19.21
C LYS A 433 -0.23 5.14 -20.22
N ILE A 434 -0.62 5.54 -21.42
CA ILE A 434 -0.85 4.66 -22.57
C ILE A 434 0.32 4.78 -23.56
N ASP A 435 0.62 3.74 -24.30
CA ASP A 435 1.51 3.84 -25.47
C ASP A 435 0.75 4.49 -26.64
N GLU A 436 1.09 5.76 -26.93
CA GLU A 436 0.45 6.58 -27.96
C GLU A 436 0.64 6.01 -29.38
N GLU A 437 1.78 5.35 -29.68
CA GLU A 437 2.04 4.78 -31.00
C GLU A 437 1.18 3.52 -31.22
N GLN A 438 1.05 2.67 -30.19
CA GLN A 438 0.17 1.51 -30.18
C GLN A 438 -1.30 1.92 -30.30
N LEU A 439 -1.78 2.89 -29.50
CA LEU A 439 -3.15 3.41 -29.59
C LEU A 439 -3.44 4.00 -30.98
N LYS A 440 -2.50 4.77 -31.54
CA LYS A 440 -2.63 5.34 -32.88
C LYS A 440 -2.77 4.25 -33.94
N ALA A 441 -1.94 3.21 -33.91
CA ALA A 441 -2.01 2.10 -34.87
C ALA A 441 -3.36 1.35 -34.77
N ILE A 442 -3.86 1.12 -33.56
CA ILE A 442 -5.20 0.55 -33.31
C ILE A 442 -6.29 1.43 -33.91
N ASN A 443 -6.21 2.75 -33.73
CA ASN A 443 -7.22 3.69 -34.21
C ASN A 443 -7.19 3.88 -35.74
N GLU A 444 -6.01 3.89 -36.36
CA GLU A 444 -5.85 3.86 -37.82
C GLU A 444 -6.41 2.56 -38.41
N ALA A 445 -6.13 1.40 -37.81
CA ALA A 445 -6.69 0.12 -38.23
C ALA A 445 -8.22 0.07 -38.09
N LYS A 446 -8.75 0.43 -36.92
CA LYS A 446 -10.19 0.48 -36.63
C LYS A 446 -10.94 1.35 -37.63
N THR A 447 -10.50 2.60 -37.82
CA THR A 447 -11.19 3.52 -38.73
C THR A 447 -11.08 3.10 -40.21
N SER A 448 -9.97 2.47 -40.61
CA SER A 448 -9.76 1.93 -41.97
C SER A 448 -10.52 0.63 -42.26
N LYS A 449 -11.17 0.02 -41.25
CA LYS A 449 -11.75 -1.33 -41.28
C LYS A 449 -10.74 -2.48 -41.39
N ASN A 450 -9.49 -2.26 -41.00
CA ASN A 450 -8.50 -3.32 -40.91
C ASN A 450 -8.72 -4.09 -39.60
N THR A 451 -9.08 -5.37 -39.72
CA THR A 451 -9.12 -6.31 -38.60
C THR A 451 -7.71 -6.77 -38.23
N GLY A 452 -7.57 -7.39 -37.07
CA GLY A 452 -6.30 -7.98 -36.62
C GLY A 452 -6.08 -7.90 -35.11
N LYS A 453 -4.93 -8.41 -34.68
CA LYS A 453 -4.48 -8.41 -33.28
C LYS A 453 -3.42 -7.32 -33.09
N PHE A 454 -3.64 -6.43 -32.13
CA PHE A 454 -2.78 -5.28 -31.86
C PHE A 454 -2.38 -5.26 -30.37
N PRO A 455 -1.09 -5.11 -30.02
CA PRO A 455 -0.70 -4.89 -28.63
C PRO A 455 -1.14 -3.49 -28.18
N LEU A 456 -1.53 -3.36 -26.91
CA LEU A 456 -1.67 -2.07 -26.24
C LEU A 456 -1.04 -2.12 -24.84
N THR A 457 -0.14 -1.18 -24.57
CA THR A 457 0.66 -1.15 -23.34
C THR A 457 0.28 0.03 -22.47
N TYR A 458 0.19 -0.23 -21.17
CA TYR A 458 -0.06 0.75 -20.13
C TYR A 458 1.05 0.74 -19.07
N GLU A 459 1.34 1.90 -18.47
CA GLU A 459 2.39 2.08 -17.46
C GLU A 459 1.87 2.89 -16.25
N THR A 460 2.13 2.41 -15.04
CA THR A 460 1.76 3.09 -13.79
C THR A 460 2.79 4.16 -13.40
N PRO A 461 2.45 5.09 -12.49
CA PRO A 461 3.42 6.05 -11.94
C PRO A 461 4.65 5.42 -11.28
N GLY A 462 4.54 4.16 -10.82
CA GLY A 462 5.64 3.36 -10.27
C GLY A 462 6.47 2.59 -11.31
N GLY A 463 6.22 2.77 -12.61
CA GLY A 463 6.92 2.08 -13.70
C GLY A 463 6.48 0.63 -13.93
N GLY A 464 5.43 0.16 -13.24
CA GLY A 464 4.83 -1.14 -13.49
C GLY A 464 4.07 -1.13 -14.81
N LYS A 465 4.28 -2.12 -15.69
CA LYS A 465 3.68 -2.16 -17.03
C LYS A 465 2.77 -3.37 -17.23
N VAL A 466 1.72 -3.18 -18.02
CA VAL A 466 0.85 -4.26 -18.53
C VAL A 466 0.62 -4.06 -20.03
N THR A 467 0.73 -5.14 -20.80
CA THR A 467 0.35 -5.17 -22.21
C THR A 467 -0.84 -6.11 -22.37
N VAL A 468 -1.81 -5.73 -23.21
CA VAL A 468 -2.99 -6.50 -23.58
C VAL A 468 -3.09 -6.61 -25.10
N GLU A 469 -3.89 -7.56 -25.58
CA GLU A 469 -4.28 -7.68 -26.98
C GLU A 469 -5.61 -6.97 -27.24
N VAL A 470 -5.62 -6.08 -28.22
CA VAL A 470 -6.83 -5.49 -28.82
C VAL A 470 -7.11 -6.24 -30.11
N LEU A 471 -8.14 -7.09 -30.09
CA LEU A 471 -8.61 -7.82 -31.26
C LEU A 471 -9.70 -7.01 -31.98
N LEU A 472 -9.34 -6.49 -33.15
CA LEU A 472 -10.26 -5.79 -34.05
C LEU A 472 -10.92 -6.80 -35.00
N THR A 473 -12.24 -6.94 -34.91
CA THR A 473 -13.04 -7.92 -35.67
C THR A 473 -13.89 -7.29 -36.77
N GLY A 474 -14.42 -8.14 -37.65
CA GLY A 474 -15.13 -7.76 -38.87
C GLY A 474 -14.93 -8.81 -39.96
N THR A 475 -15.30 -8.47 -41.19
CA THR A 475 -15.07 -9.32 -42.37
C THR A 475 -13.60 -9.30 -42.78
N VAL A 476 -13.02 -10.47 -43.07
CA VAL A 476 -11.67 -10.63 -43.63
C VAL A 476 -11.72 -11.19 -45.05
N GLU A 477 -10.88 -10.63 -45.91
CA GLU A 477 -10.70 -11.05 -47.30
C GLU A 477 -9.44 -11.92 -47.45
N ILE A 478 -9.59 -13.05 -48.13
CA ILE A 478 -8.52 -14.00 -48.41
C ILE A 478 -8.36 -14.11 -49.92
N SER A 479 -7.21 -13.65 -50.41
CA SER A 479 -6.83 -13.73 -51.82
C SER A 479 -5.81 -14.84 -52.06
N PHE A 480 -5.87 -15.44 -53.24
CA PHE A 480 -5.02 -16.55 -53.64
C PHE A 480 -4.20 -16.15 -54.88
N ASP A 481 -2.88 -16.15 -54.76
CA ASP A 481 -1.93 -15.86 -55.84
C ASP A 481 -1.27 -17.18 -56.27
N THR A 482 -1.63 -17.67 -57.46
CA THR A 482 -1.09 -18.93 -57.98
C THR A 482 0.36 -18.83 -58.45
N ASN A 483 1.01 -17.66 -58.36
CA ASN A 483 2.44 -17.48 -58.57
C ASN A 483 2.92 -18.12 -59.90
N GLY A 484 2.24 -17.76 -60.99
CA GLY A 484 2.49 -18.30 -62.34
C GLY A 484 1.89 -19.68 -62.63
N GLY A 485 1.00 -20.20 -61.78
CA GLY A 485 0.18 -21.38 -62.06
C GLY A 485 -1.12 -21.08 -62.83
N SER A 486 -2.08 -21.99 -62.71
CA SER A 486 -3.43 -21.90 -63.29
C SER A 486 -4.23 -20.69 -62.81
N ARG A 487 -5.43 -20.48 -63.39
CA ARG A 487 -6.38 -19.44 -62.95
C ARG A 487 -6.50 -19.45 -61.41
N PRO A 488 -6.31 -18.31 -60.72
CA PRO A 488 -6.48 -18.22 -59.29
C PRO A 488 -7.84 -18.74 -58.80
N PRO A 489 -7.89 -19.35 -57.59
CA PRO A 489 -9.12 -19.54 -56.86
C PRO A 489 -9.89 -18.22 -56.68
N GLU A 490 -11.20 -18.32 -56.49
CA GLU A 490 -12.03 -17.15 -56.18
C GLU A 490 -11.70 -16.64 -54.77
N MET A 491 -11.68 -15.31 -54.61
CA MET A 491 -11.42 -14.66 -53.33
C MET A 491 -12.48 -15.08 -52.31
N GLN A 492 -12.04 -15.46 -51.12
CA GLN A 492 -12.94 -15.82 -50.02
C GLN A 492 -13.11 -14.66 -49.05
N SER A 493 -14.28 -14.62 -48.43
CA SER A 493 -14.67 -13.64 -47.42
C SER A 493 -15.27 -14.40 -46.25
N THR A 494 -14.80 -14.15 -45.03
CA THR A 494 -15.29 -14.80 -43.80
C THR A 494 -15.19 -13.83 -42.62
N ASP A 495 -15.71 -14.18 -41.45
CA ASP A 495 -15.54 -13.35 -40.25
C ASP A 495 -14.14 -13.55 -39.64
N SER A 496 -13.58 -12.51 -39.04
CA SER A 496 -12.34 -12.61 -38.25
C SER A 496 -12.48 -13.70 -37.16
N GLY A 497 -11.46 -14.54 -37.02
CA GLY A 497 -11.45 -15.70 -36.12
C GLY A 497 -12.11 -16.97 -36.68
N LYS A 498 -12.56 -17.00 -37.94
CA LYS A 498 -13.02 -18.22 -38.63
C LYS A 498 -11.89 -18.89 -39.41
N LYS A 499 -12.09 -20.16 -39.81
CA LYS A 499 -11.23 -20.87 -40.75
C LYS A 499 -11.57 -20.50 -42.20
N VAL A 500 -10.61 -20.70 -43.10
CA VAL A 500 -10.75 -20.51 -44.56
C VAL A 500 -11.00 -21.88 -45.21
N VAL A 501 -11.82 -21.96 -46.27
CA VAL A 501 -11.96 -23.21 -47.02
C VAL A 501 -10.73 -23.40 -47.92
N ARG A 502 -10.03 -24.53 -47.82
CA ARG A 502 -8.93 -24.83 -48.76
C ARG A 502 -9.47 -24.90 -50.19
N PRO A 503 -8.96 -24.10 -51.14
CA PRO A 503 -9.36 -24.20 -52.55
C PRO A 503 -8.78 -25.46 -53.18
N GLU A 504 -9.24 -25.80 -54.39
CA GLU A 504 -8.56 -26.81 -55.20
C GLU A 504 -7.10 -26.39 -55.47
N ASP A 505 -6.17 -27.35 -55.37
CA ASP A 505 -4.75 -27.09 -55.56
C ASP A 505 -4.48 -26.68 -57.02
N PRO A 506 -3.75 -25.57 -57.27
CA PRO A 506 -3.51 -25.07 -58.62
C PRO A 506 -2.56 -25.98 -59.41
N VAL A 507 -2.56 -25.82 -60.73
CA VAL A 507 -1.68 -26.58 -61.65
C VAL A 507 -0.70 -25.65 -62.36
N ARG A 508 0.58 -26.02 -62.44
CA ARG A 508 1.63 -25.32 -63.19
C ARG A 508 2.48 -26.33 -63.95
N GLU A 509 2.56 -26.19 -65.28
CA GLU A 509 3.22 -27.18 -66.13
C GLU A 509 4.71 -27.31 -65.81
N GLY A 510 5.17 -28.54 -65.52
CA GLY A 510 6.54 -28.82 -65.10
C GLY A 510 6.84 -28.62 -63.61
N TYR A 511 5.83 -28.31 -62.78
CA TYR A 511 5.99 -28.10 -61.33
C TYR A 511 4.99 -28.95 -60.51
N VAL A 512 5.41 -29.34 -59.31
CA VAL A 512 4.54 -29.85 -58.24
C VAL A 512 4.16 -28.67 -57.33
N PHE A 513 2.89 -28.60 -56.94
CA PHE A 513 2.42 -27.69 -55.90
C PHE A 513 2.88 -28.20 -54.53
N GLU A 514 3.65 -27.39 -53.79
CA GLU A 514 4.13 -27.75 -52.44
C GLU A 514 3.24 -27.19 -51.32
N GLY A 515 2.45 -26.16 -51.58
CA GLY A 515 1.50 -25.62 -50.60
C GLY A 515 1.15 -24.14 -50.82
N TRP A 516 0.24 -23.64 -49.99
CA TRP A 516 -0.07 -22.22 -49.88
C TRP A 516 0.80 -21.60 -48.78
N TYR A 517 1.46 -20.49 -49.05
CA TYR A 517 2.39 -19.81 -48.15
C TYR A 517 1.99 -18.35 -47.98
N TYR A 518 2.30 -17.75 -46.83
CA TYR A 518 2.11 -16.33 -46.58
C TYR A 518 3.39 -15.70 -46.04
N THR A 519 3.51 -14.38 -46.18
CA THR A 519 4.58 -13.60 -45.54
C THR A 519 4.06 -13.11 -44.19
N ASP A 520 4.75 -13.44 -43.10
CA ASP A 520 4.41 -12.95 -41.76
C ASP A 520 4.86 -11.49 -41.53
N LYS A 521 4.60 -10.96 -40.32
CA LYS A 521 4.91 -9.57 -39.96
C LYS A 521 6.41 -9.28 -39.81
N ASP A 522 7.23 -10.32 -39.66
CA ASP A 522 8.70 -10.24 -39.60
C ASP A 522 9.34 -10.47 -40.98
N GLY A 523 8.55 -10.85 -42.00
CA GLY A 523 8.97 -11.01 -43.39
C GLY A 523 9.27 -12.45 -43.82
N ASN A 524 9.00 -13.47 -42.99
CA ASN A 524 9.29 -14.86 -43.33
C ASN A 524 8.16 -15.49 -44.16
N GLU A 525 8.50 -16.37 -45.11
CA GLU A 525 7.52 -17.23 -45.77
C GLU A 525 7.18 -18.46 -44.90
N THR A 526 5.95 -18.52 -44.41
CA THR A 526 5.41 -19.63 -43.61
C THR A 526 4.30 -20.35 -44.38
N GLU A 527 4.22 -21.69 -44.26
CA GLU A 527 3.14 -22.47 -44.87
C GLU A 527 1.81 -22.21 -44.15
N TRP A 528 0.73 -22.01 -44.91
CA TRP A 528 -0.59 -21.75 -44.37
C TRP A 528 -1.36 -23.04 -44.10
N ASN A 529 -1.67 -23.26 -42.83
CA ASN A 529 -2.54 -24.33 -42.36
C ASN A 529 -4.01 -23.87 -42.36
N PHE A 530 -4.85 -24.49 -43.20
CA PHE A 530 -6.28 -24.16 -43.28
C PHE A 530 -7.10 -24.58 -42.06
N GLU A 531 -6.51 -25.34 -41.12
CA GLU A 531 -7.14 -25.58 -39.82
C GLU A 531 -6.99 -24.41 -38.84
N ASP A 532 -6.17 -23.39 -39.14
CA ASP A 532 -5.98 -22.23 -38.29
C ASP A 532 -6.96 -21.07 -38.63
N PRO A 533 -7.35 -20.25 -37.63
CA PRO A 533 -8.24 -19.12 -37.85
C PRO A 533 -7.52 -17.92 -38.48
N VAL A 534 -8.18 -17.23 -39.41
CA VAL A 534 -7.71 -15.98 -40.01
C VAL A 534 -8.29 -14.77 -39.26
N TYR A 535 -7.44 -13.83 -38.85
CA TYR A 535 -7.84 -12.64 -38.09
C TYR A 535 -7.78 -11.33 -38.87
N GLU A 536 -7.00 -11.29 -39.95
CA GLU A 536 -6.68 -10.12 -40.77
C GLU A 536 -6.59 -10.51 -42.26
N ASN A 537 -6.72 -9.55 -43.18
CA ASN A 537 -6.71 -9.81 -44.62
C ASN A 537 -5.39 -10.43 -45.08
N ILE A 538 -5.44 -11.51 -45.85
CA ILE A 538 -4.26 -12.32 -46.18
C ILE A 538 -4.19 -12.69 -47.67
N THR A 539 -2.96 -12.73 -48.20
CA THR A 539 -2.66 -13.17 -49.56
C THR A 539 -1.87 -14.46 -49.48
N LEU A 540 -2.51 -15.58 -49.84
CA LEU A 540 -1.90 -16.90 -49.87
C LEU A 540 -1.26 -17.13 -51.25
N LYS A 541 0.04 -17.37 -51.26
CA LYS A 541 0.86 -17.58 -52.47
C LYS A 541 1.16 -19.06 -52.69
N ALA A 542 1.02 -19.54 -53.92
CA ALA A 542 1.38 -20.89 -54.28
C ALA A 542 2.91 -21.07 -54.33
N LYS A 543 3.39 -22.13 -53.68
CA LYS A 543 4.80 -22.55 -53.73
C LYS A 543 4.95 -23.78 -54.61
N TRP A 544 6.05 -23.81 -55.38
CA TRP A 544 6.21 -24.68 -56.53
C TRP A 544 7.60 -25.31 -56.59
N LYS A 545 7.66 -26.58 -56.98
CA LYS A 545 8.91 -27.34 -57.13
C LYS A 545 9.02 -27.97 -58.50
N GLU A 546 10.15 -27.77 -59.17
CA GLU A 546 10.35 -28.28 -60.53
C GLU A 546 10.38 -29.81 -60.55
N VAL A 547 9.59 -30.38 -61.47
CA VAL A 547 9.69 -31.78 -61.86
C VAL A 547 10.88 -31.89 -62.80
N PRO A 548 11.93 -32.68 -62.48
CA PRO A 548 13.05 -32.86 -63.39
C PRO A 548 12.56 -33.54 -64.68
N ARG A 549 12.62 -32.79 -65.79
CA ARG A 549 12.13 -33.22 -67.10
C ARG A 549 12.95 -34.40 -67.63
N THR A 550 12.38 -35.60 -67.60
CA THR A 550 12.87 -36.72 -68.41
C THR A 550 12.61 -36.45 -69.88
N GLU A 551 13.63 -36.60 -70.72
CA GLU A 551 13.48 -36.50 -72.19
C GLU A 551 12.91 -37.82 -72.72
N ASP A 552 11.59 -37.99 -72.63
CA ASP A 552 10.91 -39.16 -73.18
C ASP A 552 10.87 -39.14 -74.71
N THR A 553 11.20 -40.27 -75.31
CA THR A 553 11.18 -40.45 -76.78
C THR A 553 9.76 -40.79 -77.23
N GLU A 554 9.16 -39.95 -78.07
CA GLU A 554 7.82 -40.19 -78.62
C GLU A 554 7.73 -41.50 -79.41
N GLN A 555 6.72 -42.34 -79.12
CA GLN A 555 6.07 -43.10 -80.19
C GLN A 555 4.63 -43.56 -79.90
N THR A 556 3.71 -43.03 -80.72
CA THR A 556 2.45 -43.64 -81.22
C THR A 556 1.31 -44.03 -80.27
N MET A 557 0.09 -43.61 -80.64
CA MET A 557 -1.19 -44.06 -80.09
C MET A 557 -1.55 -45.49 -80.52
N SER A 558 -2.29 -46.24 -79.68
CA SER A 558 -3.28 -47.24 -80.19
C SER A 558 -4.39 -47.62 -79.19
N THR A 559 -5.64 -47.28 -79.56
CA THR A 559 -6.88 -48.10 -79.48
C THR A 559 -7.51 -48.64 -78.16
N THR A 560 -8.86 -48.61 -78.18
CA THR A 560 -9.86 -49.58 -77.66
C THR A 560 -10.29 -49.62 -76.18
N GLU A 561 -11.49 -49.07 -75.94
CA GLU A 561 -12.72 -49.76 -75.51
C GLU A 561 -12.90 -50.41 -74.11
N THR A 562 -13.70 -49.69 -73.30
CA THR A 562 -14.98 -50.13 -72.67
C THR A 562 -15.04 -51.13 -71.49
N LYS A 563 -15.78 -50.67 -70.45
CA LYS A 563 -16.80 -51.40 -69.62
C LYS A 563 -16.46 -51.90 -68.19
N THR A 564 -16.75 -51.02 -67.22
CA THR A 564 -17.68 -51.16 -66.05
C THR A 564 -17.74 -52.43 -65.16
N GLU A 565 -18.15 -52.18 -63.89
CA GLU A 565 -18.77 -53.09 -62.88
C GLU A 565 -17.87 -53.85 -61.86
N SER A 566 -17.46 -53.10 -60.83
CA SER A 566 -17.71 -53.36 -59.39
C SER A 566 -18.02 -54.79 -58.87
N VAL A 567 -17.28 -55.22 -57.83
CA VAL A 567 -17.83 -55.82 -56.58
C VAL A 567 -16.95 -55.41 -55.38
N LYS A 568 -17.59 -55.16 -54.22
CA LYS A 568 -16.97 -55.11 -52.87
C LYS A 568 -17.88 -55.94 -51.93
N PRO A 569 -17.35 -56.69 -50.95
CA PRO A 569 -17.54 -56.28 -49.55
C PRO A 569 -16.35 -56.64 -48.61
N SER A 570 -16.53 -56.42 -47.31
CA SER A 570 -15.60 -56.72 -46.21
C SER A 570 -15.78 -58.16 -45.65
N THR A 571 -15.04 -58.69 -44.66
CA THR A 571 -14.07 -58.13 -43.67
C THR A 571 -12.90 -59.14 -43.44
N THR A 572 -12.23 -59.45 -42.29
CA THR A 572 -12.38 -59.18 -40.84
C THR A 572 -11.06 -59.43 -40.06
N GLU A 573 -10.79 -58.60 -39.03
CA GLU A 573 -10.03 -58.83 -37.77
C GLU A 573 -8.59 -59.44 -37.66
N LYS A 574 -7.75 -58.73 -36.87
CA LYS A 574 -6.74 -59.20 -35.86
C LYS A 574 -5.42 -59.86 -36.37
N THR A 575 -4.25 -59.78 -35.69
CA THR A 575 -3.86 -59.27 -34.34
C THR A 575 -2.40 -58.71 -34.31
N ILE A 576 -1.92 -58.28 -33.13
CA ILE A 576 -0.68 -57.52 -32.76
C ILE A 576 -0.20 -58.07 -31.37
N PRO A 577 1.07 -57.97 -30.83
CA PRO A 577 2.24 -57.09 -31.12
C PRO A 577 3.54 -57.86 -31.57
N ASP A 578 4.83 -57.76 -31.12
CA ASP A 578 5.51 -57.18 -29.93
C ASP A 578 7.09 -57.11 -30.00
N TRP A 579 7.75 -56.76 -28.87
CA TRP A 579 9.20 -56.70 -28.44
C TRP A 579 10.24 -57.60 -29.16
N GLU A 580 11.57 -57.44 -29.12
CA GLU A 580 12.66 -56.49 -28.74
C GLU A 580 13.99 -57.28 -29.01
N TYR A 581 15.20 -56.69 -28.99
CA TYR A 581 16.45 -57.49 -28.88
C TYR A 581 17.55 -56.79 -28.06
N SER A 582 18.32 -57.55 -27.27
CA SER A 582 19.18 -56.98 -26.20
C SER A 582 20.46 -57.77 -25.86
N LYS A 583 21.36 -57.13 -25.07
CA LYS A 583 22.64 -57.62 -24.44
C LYS A 583 23.86 -57.71 -25.39
N ARG A 584 25.14 -57.66 -24.96
CA ARG A 584 25.88 -57.96 -23.69
C ARG A 584 27.10 -56.98 -23.54
N MET A 585 27.84 -56.82 -22.42
CA MET A 585 27.67 -56.96 -20.94
C MET A 585 29.03 -56.57 -20.24
N LYS A 586 29.03 -56.33 -18.90
CA LYS A 586 30.20 -56.23 -17.96
C LYS A 586 31.12 -54.98 -18.04
N SER A 587 31.76 -54.49 -16.95
CA SER A 587 31.61 -54.78 -15.49
C SER A 587 32.33 -53.74 -14.58
N GLU A 588 31.67 -53.36 -13.48
CA GLU A 588 32.16 -53.12 -12.09
C GLU A 588 33.48 -52.35 -11.75
N GLN A 589 33.28 -51.19 -11.10
CA GLN A 589 33.74 -50.82 -9.72
C GLN A 589 35.15 -50.21 -9.40
N THR A 590 35.09 -48.98 -8.84
CA THR A 590 35.84 -48.44 -7.66
C THR A 590 37.14 -47.60 -7.78
N VAL A 591 37.24 -46.61 -6.86
CA VAL A 591 38.42 -45.87 -6.31
C VAL A 591 38.87 -44.55 -6.99
N THR A 592 39.26 -43.60 -6.13
CA THR A 592 39.70 -42.20 -6.31
C THR A 592 40.97 -42.04 -7.16
N ARG A 593 41.28 -40.87 -7.76
CA ARG A 593 41.89 -39.68 -7.10
C ARG A 593 42.04 -38.47 -8.07
N THR A 594 42.37 -37.29 -7.55
CA THR A 594 42.47 -36.00 -8.27
C THR A 594 43.89 -35.56 -8.70
N ALA A 595 44.03 -35.03 -9.92
CA ALA A 595 44.94 -33.92 -10.33
C ALA A 595 44.55 -33.50 -11.79
N LYS A 596 44.35 -32.24 -12.21
CA LYS A 596 45.07 -30.94 -12.14
C LYS A 596 46.09 -30.67 -13.27
N THR A 597 45.69 -29.81 -14.21
CA THR A 597 46.35 -28.61 -14.81
C THR A 597 45.31 -27.95 -15.74
N GLY A 598 45.24 -26.64 -15.98
CA GLY A 598 46.02 -25.49 -15.52
C GLY A 598 46.19 -24.46 -16.65
N ASP A 599 46.64 -23.22 -16.46
CA ASP A 599 46.75 -22.29 -15.30
C ASP A 599 47.25 -20.94 -15.93
N GLU A 600 46.92 -19.70 -15.53
CA GLU A 600 46.09 -19.17 -14.43
C GLU A 600 44.85 -18.42 -14.98
N THR A 601 44.49 -17.12 -14.82
CA THR A 601 44.98 -15.86 -14.17
C THR A 601 43.76 -15.11 -13.58
N LYS A 602 43.71 -14.55 -12.36
CA LYS A 602 44.57 -13.63 -11.56
C LYS A 602 44.21 -12.13 -11.64
N VAL A 603 43.47 -11.65 -10.64
CA VAL A 603 43.74 -10.41 -9.85
C VAL A 603 43.44 -10.75 -8.37
N LEU A 604 44.02 -10.02 -7.40
CA LEU A 604 44.05 -10.35 -5.97
C LEU A 604 43.99 -9.05 -5.13
N TYR A 605 43.38 -9.03 -3.93
CA TYR A 605 43.77 -8.31 -2.68
C TYR A 605 42.58 -8.34 -1.65
N LEU A 606 42.72 -8.30 -0.30
CA LEU A 606 43.59 -9.07 0.62
C LEU A 606 43.15 -8.92 2.12
N PHE A 607 42.78 -10.03 2.82
CA PHE A 607 42.67 -10.21 4.30
C PHE A 607 41.80 -9.22 5.14
N MET A 608 41.43 -9.45 6.41
CA MET A 608 41.86 -10.44 7.44
C MET A 608 40.73 -10.74 8.47
N ILE A 609 40.67 -11.96 9.03
CA ILE A 609 39.90 -12.28 10.26
C ILE A 609 40.68 -13.29 11.11
N PHE A 610 40.82 -13.02 12.42
CA PHE A 610 41.10 -13.98 13.51
C PHE A 610 40.55 -13.38 14.82
N GLY A 611 40.06 -14.15 15.80
CA GLY A 611 39.96 -15.61 15.88
C GLY A 611 39.19 -16.08 17.13
N VAL A 612 39.11 -17.40 17.32
CA VAL A 612 38.39 -18.05 18.44
C VAL A 612 39.39 -18.67 19.42
N SER A 613 39.07 -18.69 20.73
CA SER A 613 39.77 -19.49 21.73
C SER A 613 38.80 -20.35 22.56
N LEU A 614 39.26 -21.54 23.00
CA LEU A 614 38.40 -22.62 23.48
C LEU A 614 38.29 -22.75 25.01
N THR A 615 37.08 -23.11 25.45
CA THR A 615 36.70 -24.03 26.55
C THR A 615 37.61 -24.23 27.77
N GLY A 616 37.00 -24.14 28.97
CA GLY A 616 37.46 -24.84 30.18
C GLY A 616 36.28 -25.14 31.12
N ALA A 617 36.17 -26.38 31.62
CA ALA A 617 35.07 -26.81 32.50
C ALA A 617 35.62 -27.33 33.84
N GLY A 618 34.96 -27.01 34.97
CA GLY A 618 35.43 -27.44 36.29
C GLY A 618 34.48 -27.18 37.47
N LEU A 619 33.83 -28.27 37.95
CA LEU A 619 33.53 -28.62 39.35
C LEU A 619 32.99 -27.56 40.36
N ILE A 620 31.67 -27.65 40.62
CA ILE A 620 31.02 -27.99 41.93
C ILE A 620 31.42 -27.22 43.22
N TYR A 621 30.36 -26.82 43.98
CA TYR A 621 30.34 -26.21 45.33
C TYR A 621 30.79 -24.73 45.40
N LYS A 622 30.11 -23.82 46.11
CA LYS A 622 29.56 -23.93 47.47
C LYS A 622 28.49 -22.86 47.76
N LYS A 623 27.57 -23.10 48.71
CA LYS A 623 26.62 -22.09 49.25
C LYS A 623 27.33 -20.88 49.87
N MET A 624 26.71 -19.69 49.86
CA MET A 624 26.24 -19.01 51.10
C MET A 624 25.43 -17.72 50.84
N LYS A 625 24.31 -17.61 51.56
CA LYS A 625 23.36 -16.48 51.66
C LYS A 625 22.73 -16.00 50.35
#